data_AF-A0A1V4UT61-F1
#
_entry.id   AF-A0A1V4UT61-F1
#
_cell.length_a   1.000
_cell.length_b   1.000
_cell.length_c   1.000
_cell.angle_alpha   90.00
_cell.angle_beta   90.00
_cell.angle_gamma   90.00
#
_symmetry.space_group_name_H-M   'P 1'
#
loop_
_entity.id
_entity.type
_entity.pdbx_description
1 polymer ?
#
loop_
_entity_poly.entity_id
_entity_poly.type
_entity_poly.pdbx_seq_one_letter_code
_entity_poly.pdbx_strand_id
1 'polypeptide(L)'
;MDPGPILANSFVGGVTSVEFYKMSAEDDVMEAPVPVRVKGVYIADSQGNSPAPVVLLEDERARIVPIFVGLSEAISIHHALSGELAPRPMTHDLFISVLESLCASITNVLIDDLDGGIYYARLTIKSDSKQCEIDARPSDCLALALRAKAPIEIQEKVVSEAGISKSDVEKLISIDNYLQ
;
A
#
# COMPACT_ATOMS: atom_id res chain seq x y z
N MET A 1 18.18 -30.24 11.19
CA MET A 1 17.33 -30.37 12.37
C MET A 1 16.02 -29.73 12.01
N ASP A 2 14.95 -30.52 11.97
CA ASP A 2 13.60 -30.06 11.67
C ASP A 2 13.11 -29.19 12.83
N PRO A 3 12.64 -27.94 12.61
CA PRO A 3 12.06 -27.16 13.70
C PRO A 3 10.76 -27.84 14.12
N GLY A 4 10.73 -28.38 15.34
CA GLY A 4 9.51 -29.00 15.90
C GLY A 4 8.33 -28.03 15.92
N PRO A 5 7.09 -28.53 15.98
CA PRO A 5 5.89 -27.71 15.86
C PRO A 5 5.82 -26.63 16.96
N ILE A 6 5.42 -25.42 16.57
CA ILE A 6 5.19 -24.30 17.49
C ILE A 6 3.78 -24.39 18.06
N LEU A 7 3.65 -24.17 19.37
CA LEU A 7 2.38 -24.17 20.10
C LEU A 7 1.74 -22.79 20.05
N ALA A 8 0.50 -22.68 19.58
CA ALA A 8 -0.35 -21.52 19.79
C ALA A 8 -1.61 -21.94 20.54
N ASN A 9 -1.90 -21.25 21.65
CA ASN A 9 -3.12 -21.46 22.41
C ASN A 9 -4.24 -20.62 21.79
N SER A 10 -5.33 -21.25 21.37
CA SER A 10 -6.59 -20.56 21.09
C SER A 10 -7.61 -20.92 22.18
N PHE A 11 -8.41 -19.93 22.58
CA PHE A 11 -9.40 -20.08 23.66
C PHE A 11 -10.80 -20.10 23.03
N VAL A 12 -11.43 -21.28 23.01
CA VAL A 12 -12.84 -21.41 22.61
C VAL A 12 -13.55 -22.32 23.61
N GLY A 13 -14.55 -21.78 24.31
CA GLY A 13 -15.49 -22.59 25.08
C GLY A 13 -14.94 -23.35 26.30
N GLY A 14 -13.88 -22.85 26.96
CA GLY A 14 -13.43 -23.39 28.25
C GLY A 14 -12.69 -24.73 28.20
N VAL A 15 -12.31 -25.21 27.02
CA VAL A 15 -11.45 -26.40 26.85
C VAL A 15 -10.30 -26.01 25.92
N THR A 16 -9.06 -26.14 26.39
CA THR A 16 -7.86 -25.88 25.58
C THR A 16 -7.54 -27.12 24.75
N SER A 17 -7.77 -27.06 23.44
CA SER A 17 -7.29 -28.07 22.50
C SER A 17 -6.03 -27.56 21.80
N VAL A 18 -4.96 -28.35 21.83
CA VAL A 18 -3.71 -28.05 21.12
C VAL A 18 -3.81 -28.64 19.72
N GLU A 19 -3.88 -27.79 18.68
CA GLU A 19 -3.78 -28.24 17.30
C GLU A 19 -2.34 -28.12 16.79
N PHE A 20 -1.82 -29.20 16.21
CA PHE A 20 -0.50 -29.25 15.60
C PHE A 20 -0.63 -28.91 14.10
N TYR A 21 -0.17 -27.73 13.70
CA TYR A 21 -0.06 -27.40 12.28
C TYR A 21 1.25 -28.01 11.72
N LYS A 22 1.16 -28.75 10.61
CA LYS A 22 2.33 -29.17 9.83
C LYS A 22 2.69 -28.04 8.87
N MET A 23 3.88 -27.46 9.04
CA MET A 23 4.47 -26.62 8.00
C MET A 23 4.86 -27.53 6.83
N SER A 24 4.27 -27.32 5.65
CA SER A 24 4.71 -27.99 4.42
C SER A 24 6.02 -27.36 3.96
N ALA A 25 7.03 -28.19 3.71
CA ALA A 25 8.38 -27.82 3.32
C ALA A 25 8.49 -27.37 1.85
N GLU A 26 7.83 -26.27 1.52
CA GLU A 26 8.13 -25.44 0.34
C GLU A 26 8.25 -24.01 0.86
N ASP A 27 9.38 -23.71 1.49
CA ASP A 27 9.79 -22.33 1.78
C ASP A 27 10.11 -21.67 0.43
N ASP A 28 9.07 -21.14 -0.21
CA ASP A 28 9.22 -20.13 -1.25
C ASP A 28 9.98 -18.99 -0.59
N VAL A 29 11.24 -18.79 -0.97
CA VAL A 29 12.08 -17.72 -0.41
C VAL A 29 11.44 -16.42 -0.86
N MET A 30 10.53 -15.88 -0.04
CA MET A 30 9.88 -14.61 -0.33
C MET A 30 10.97 -13.55 -0.39
N GLU A 31 11.26 -13.08 -1.60
CA GLU A 31 12.18 -11.98 -1.83
C GLU A 31 11.77 -10.79 -0.98
N ALA A 32 12.75 -10.10 -0.40
CA ALA A 32 12.49 -8.99 0.50
C ALA A 32 11.70 -7.88 -0.23
N PRO A 33 10.75 -7.20 0.46
CA PRO A 33 10.10 -6.02 -0.09
C PRO A 33 11.12 -4.97 -0.54
N VAL A 34 10.79 -4.28 -1.62
CA VAL A 34 11.63 -3.19 -2.15
C VAL A 34 11.01 -1.83 -1.83
N PRO A 35 11.83 -0.83 -1.43
CA PRO A 35 11.36 0.52 -1.23
C PRO A 35 10.89 1.16 -2.54
N VAL A 36 9.78 1.89 -2.48
CA VAL A 36 9.23 2.66 -3.60
C VAL A 36 8.83 4.07 -3.19
N ARG A 37 8.71 4.96 -4.17
CA ARG A 37 8.09 6.27 -4.00
C ARG A 37 6.88 6.40 -4.90
N VAL A 38 5.94 7.27 -4.53
CA VAL A 38 4.91 7.76 -5.45
C VAL A 38 5.58 8.68 -6.46
N LYS A 39 5.68 8.25 -7.72
CA LYS A 39 6.24 9.01 -8.83
C LYS A 39 5.32 10.14 -9.27
N GLY A 40 4.01 9.88 -9.27
CA GLY A 40 3.00 10.83 -9.71
C GLY A 40 1.62 10.21 -9.82
N VAL A 41 0.64 11.07 -10.07
CA VAL A 41 -0.76 10.70 -10.29
C VAL A 41 -1.14 11.13 -11.70
N TYR A 42 -1.71 10.21 -12.46
CA TYR A 42 -1.98 10.35 -13.87
C TYR A 42 -3.38 9.85 -14.21
N ILE A 43 -3.81 10.12 -15.43
CA ILE A 43 -5.00 9.56 -16.05
C ILE A 43 -4.56 8.74 -17.26
N ALA A 44 -5.00 7.48 -17.29
CA ALA A 44 -4.94 6.64 -18.47
C ALA A 44 -6.17 6.94 -19.33
N ASP A 45 -5.95 7.62 -20.45
CA ASP A 45 -6.97 7.83 -21.47
C ASP A 45 -6.88 6.69 -22.49
N SER A 46 -7.94 5.91 -22.62
CA SER A 46 -8.06 4.87 -23.63
C SER A 46 -9.20 5.24 -24.55
N GLN A 47 -8.91 5.37 -25.84
CA GLN A 47 -9.91 5.77 -26.84
C GLN A 47 -11.09 4.79 -26.84
N GLY A 48 -12.20 5.21 -26.23
CA GLY A 48 -13.43 4.43 -26.11
C GLY A 48 -13.83 4.02 -24.69
N ASN A 49 -12.98 4.22 -23.68
CA ASN A 49 -13.30 3.97 -22.26
C ASN A 49 -13.26 5.26 -21.44
N SER A 50 -13.90 5.23 -20.26
CA SER A 50 -13.80 6.33 -19.31
C SER A 50 -12.35 6.50 -18.85
N PRO A 51 -11.85 7.75 -18.72
CA PRO A 51 -10.50 8.01 -18.22
C PRO A 51 -10.31 7.37 -16.84
N ALA A 52 -9.21 6.64 -16.66
CA ALA A 52 -8.94 5.88 -15.45
C ALA A 52 -7.78 6.51 -14.66
N PRO A 53 -8.00 7.00 -13.42
CA PRO A 53 -6.92 7.49 -12.59
C PRO A 53 -5.95 6.37 -12.19
N VAL A 54 -4.66 6.68 -12.25
CA VAL A 54 -3.57 5.75 -11.94
C VAL A 54 -2.48 6.46 -11.15
N VAL A 55 -2.01 5.81 -10.08
CA VAL A 55 -0.86 6.25 -9.30
C VAL A 55 0.32 5.40 -9.71
N LEU A 56 1.45 6.02 -10.03
CA LEU A 56 2.67 5.30 -10.39
C LEU A 56 3.59 5.22 -9.19
N LEU A 57 4.02 4.00 -8.87
CA LEU A 57 5.09 3.75 -7.91
C LEU A 57 6.39 3.47 -8.66
N GLU A 58 7.51 3.99 -8.16
CA GLU A 58 8.82 3.79 -8.77
C GLU A 58 9.85 3.37 -7.72
N ASP A 59 10.57 2.29 -8.01
CA ASP A 59 11.65 1.78 -7.15
C ASP A 59 13.01 2.41 -7.50
N GLU A 60 14.05 2.05 -6.76
CA GLU A 60 15.42 2.54 -7.02
C GLU A 60 16.01 2.07 -8.36
N ARG A 61 15.47 0.98 -8.93
CA ARG A 61 15.86 0.44 -10.24
C ARG A 61 15.06 1.07 -11.40
N ALA A 62 14.26 2.10 -11.11
CA ALA A 62 13.38 2.78 -12.05
C ALA A 62 12.32 1.86 -12.71
N ARG A 63 11.95 0.77 -12.03
CA ARG A 63 10.78 -0.05 -12.38
C ARG A 63 9.53 0.65 -11.89
N ILE A 64 8.47 0.58 -12.68
CA ILE A 64 7.25 1.34 -12.44
C ILE A 64 6.07 0.39 -12.27
N VAL A 65 5.33 0.54 -11.19
CA VAL A 65 4.11 -0.24 -10.92
C VAL A 65 2.90 0.70 -10.94
N PRO A 66 1.91 0.47 -11.82
CA PRO A 66 0.69 1.25 -11.89
C PRO A 66 -0.38 0.72 -10.93
N ILE A 67 -0.90 1.59 -10.07
CA ILE A 67 -2.02 1.30 -9.18
C ILE A 67 -3.23 2.11 -9.65
N PHE A 68 -4.21 1.44 -10.26
CA PHE A 68 -5.46 2.08 -10.67
C PHE A 68 -6.34 2.37 -9.45
N VAL A 69 -6.88 3.58 -9.39
CA VAL A 69 -7.67 4.06 -8.25
C VAL A 69 -8.88 4.87 -8.72
N GLY A 70 -9.82 5.12 -7.81
CA GLY A 70 -10.90 6.06 -8.07
C GLY A 70 -10.39 7.51 -8.12
N LEU A 71 -11.20 8.39 -8.71
CA LEU A 71 -10.84 9.81 -8.84
C LEU A 71 -10.67 10.50 -7.47
N SER A 72 -11.53 10.17 -6.50
CA SER A 72 -11.41 10.66 -5.12
C SER A 72 -10.09 10.30 -4.47
N GLU A 73 -9.65 9.05 -4.64
CA GLU A 73 -8.39 8.55 -4.11
C GLU A 73 -7.21 9.23 -4.81
N ALA A 74 -7.25 9.34 -6.15
CA ALA A 74 -6.22 10.01 -6.93
C ALA A 74 -6.02 11.46 -6.50
N ILE A 75 -7.11 12.22 -6.30
CA ILE A 75 -7.07 13.60 -5.82
C ILE A 75 -6.46 13.68 -4.42
N SER A 76 -6.83 12.79 -3.50
CA SER A 76 -6.27 12.78 -2.13
C SER A 76 -4.78 12.49 -2.10
N ILE A 77 -4.32 11.56 -2.95
CA ILE A 77 -2.90 11.21 -3.11
C ILE A 77 -2.15 12.36 -3.76
N HIS A 78 -2.70 12.96 -4.81
CA HIS A 78 -2.10 14.10 -5.49
C HIS A 78 -1.90 15.29 -4.55
N HIS A 79 -2.93 15.68 -3.76
CA HIS A 79 -2.79 16.76 -2.78
C HIS A 79 -1.67 16.49 -1.75
N ALA A 80 -1.56 15.26 -1.25
CA ALA A 80 -0.49 14.91 -0.33
C ALA A 80 0.89 14.92 -1.00
N LEU A 81 0.98 14.48 -2.26
CA LEU A 81 2.22 14.49 -3.03
C LEU A 81 2.70 15.91 -3.33
N SER A 82 1.78 16.82 -3.67
CA SER A 82 2.06 18.23 -3.96
C SER A 82 2.43 19.03 -2.70
N GLY A 83 2.17 18.49 -1.50
CA GLY A 83 2.43 19.17 -0.24
C GLY A 83 1.52 20.37 0.02
N GLU A 84 0.40 20.47 -0.71
CA GLU A 84 -0.55 21.57 -0.58
C GLU A 84 -1.41 21.38 0.67
N LEU A 85 -1.52 22.44 1.47
CA LEU A 85 -2.39 22.44 2.65
C LEU A 85 -3.78 22.96 2.27
N ALA A 86 -4.78 22.07 2.33
CA ALA A 86 -6.16 22.46 2.17
C ALA A 86 -6.63 23.37 3.33
N PRO A 87 -7.60 24.30 3.10
CA PRO A 87 -8.15 25.14 4.16
C PRO A 87 -8.83 24.36 5.31
N ARG A 88 -9.27 23.14 5.03
CA ARG A 88 -9.84 22.21 6.00
C ARG A 88 -9.22 20.82 5.80
N PRO A 89 -8.99 20.06 6.88
CA PRO A 89 -8.45 18.70 6.78
C PRO A 89 -9.33 17.81 5.89
N MET A 90 -8.70 17.09 4.97
CA MET A 90 -9.33 15.98 4.25
C MET A 90 -9.41 14.74 5.14
N THR A 91 -10.07 13.68 4.67
CA THR A 91 -10.26 12.43 5.42
C THR A 91 -8.94 11.85 5.93
N HIS A 92 -7.91 11.78 5.08
CA HIS A 92 -6.61 11.24 5.47
C HIS A 92 -5.86 12.18 6.42
N ASP A 93 -6.04 13.51 6.33
CA ASP A 93 -5.48 14.46 7.30
C ASP A 93 -6.13 14.28 8.68
N LEU A 94 -7.46 14.14 8.72
CA LEU A 94 -8.21 13.84 9.93
C LEU A 94 -7.73 12.52 10.56
N PHE A 95 -7.49 11.49 9.75
CA PHE A 95 -6.99 10.20 10.23
C PHE A 95 -5.62 10.33 10.91
N ILE A 96 -4.71 11.10 10.33
CA ILE A 96 -3.41 11.41 10.93
C ILE A 96 -3.60 12.12 12.28
N SER A 97 -4.43 13.17 12.34
CA SER A 97 -4.70 13.88 13.60
C SER A 97 -5.32 12.99 14.68
N VAL A 98 -6.17 12.02 14.29
CA VAL A 98 -6.73 11.02 15.21
C VAL A 98 -5.63 10.12 15.77
N LEU A 99 -4.73 9.59 14.92
CA LEU A 99 -3.61 8.78 15.40
C LEU A 99 -2.69 9.56 16.33
N GLU A 100 -2.34 10.80 15.97
CA GLU A 100 -1.51 11.67 16.81
C GLU A 100 -2.16 11.92 18.18
N SER A 101 -3.47 12.18 18.21
CA SER A 101 -4.24 12.37 19.46
C SER A 101 -4.27 11.11 20.33
N LEU A 102 -4.08 9.93 19.74
CA LEU A 102 -3.99 8.64 20.40
C LEU A 102 -2.55 8.19 20.66
N CYS A 103 -1.56 9.08 20.50
CA CYS A 103 -0.13 8.75 20.62
C CYS A 103 0.27 7.56 19.72
N ALA A 104 -0.26 7.54 18.50
CA ALA A 104 0.00 6.53 17.49
C ALA A 104 0.59 7.17 16.23
N SER A 105 1.34 6.40 15.46
CA SER A 105 1.93 6.83 14.19
C SER A 105 1.97 5.70 13.18
N ILE A 106 1.88 6.04 11.91
CA ILE A 106 2.13 5.09 10.82
C ILE A 106 3.64 4.97 10.65
N THR A 107 4.12 3.74 10.61
CA THR A 107 5.57 3.43 10.57
C THR A 107 5.99 2.77 9.27
N ASN A 108 5.07 2.10 8.57
CA ASN A 108 5.31 1.50 7.26
C ASN A 108 4.00 1.29 6.50
N VAL A 109 4.12 1.23 5.18
CA VAL A 109 3.10 0.70 4.27
C VAL A 109 3.75 -0.36 3.40
N LEU A 110 3.09 -1.49 3.26
CA LEU A 110 3.54 -2.59 2.39
C LEU A 110 2.44 -2.95 1.41
N ILE A 111 2.72 -2.91 0.11
CA ILE A 111 1.88 -3.51 -0.93
C ILE A 111 2.39 -4.93 -1.13
N ASP A 112 1.67 -5.93 -0.61
CA ASP A 112 2.19 -7.28 -0.45
C ASP A 112 1.63 -8.34 -1.40
N ASP A 113 0.52 -8.06 -2.07
CA ASP A 113 -0.07 -9.01 -3.00
C ASP A 113 -0.79 -8.38 -4.18
N LEU A 114 -0.93 -9.20 -5.22
CA LEU A 114 -1.72 -8.93 -6.41
C LEU A 114 -2.42 -10.24 -6.80
N ASP A 115 -3.75 -10.25 -6.72
CA ASP A 115 -4.55 -11.41 -7.13
C ASP A 115 -5.71 -10.95 -8.00
N GLY A 116 -5.84 -11.54 -9.19
CA GLY A 116 -6.91 -11.20 -10.12
C GLY A 116 -6.97 -9.72 -10.52
N GLY A 117 -5.83 -9.00 -10.48
CA GLY A 117 -5.76 -7.56 -10.73
C GLY A 117 -6.14 -6.68 -9.53
N ILE A 118 -6.37 -7.28 -8.37
CA ILE A 118 -6.67 -6.60 -7.10
C ILE A 118 -5.39 -6.57 -6.27
N TYR A 119 -4.91 -5.36 -5.99
CA TYR A 119 -3.77 -5.15 -5.11
C TYR A 119 -4.19 -5.14 -3.64
N TYR A 120 -3.36 -5.76 -2.80
CA TYR A 120 -3.51 -5.78 -1.34
C TYR A 120 -2.38 -4.98 -0.69
N ALA A 121 -2.68 -4.33 0.44
CA ALA A 121 -1.69 -3.61 1.19
C ALA A 121 -1.95 -3.69 2.69
N ARG A 122 -0.88 -3.50 3.46
CA ARG A 122 -0.91 -3.42 4.91
C ARG A 122 -0.36 -2.08 5.39
N LEU A 123 -1.05 -1.51 6.36
CA LEU A 123 -0.63 -0.31 7.08
C LEU A 123 -0.11 -0.71 8.46
N THR A 124 1.15 -0.38 8.77
CA THR A 124 1.74 -0.65 10.07
C THR A 124 1.60 0.58 10.97
N ILE A 125 0.82 0.45 12.04
CA ILE A 125 0.63 1.50 13.06
C ILE A 125 1.34 1.09 14.34
N LYS A 126 2.03 2.05 14.96
CA LYS A 126 2.70 1.88 16.25
C LYS A 126 2.18 2.89 17.27
N SER A 127 1.90 2.41 18.48
CA SER A 127 1.58 3.22 19.66
C SER A 127 2.27 2.61 20.88
N ASP A 128 3.02 3.41 21.62
CA ASP A 128 3.87 2.99 22.74
C ASP A 128 4.72 1.72 22.42
N SER A 129 4.38 0.59 23.03
CA SER A 129 5.04 -0.71 22.88
C SER A 129 4.27 -1.70 22.00
N LYS A 130 3.21 -1.25 21.32
CA LYS A 130 2.37 -2.09 20.47
C LYS A 130 2.51 -1.66 19.02
N GLN A 131 2.61 -2.66 18.16
CA GLN A 131 2.55 -2.51 16.72
C GLN A 131 1.42 -3.40 16.21
N CYS A 132 0.62 -2.88 15.29
CA CYS A 132 -0.36 -3.66 14.56
C CYS A 132 -0.22 -3.42 13.06
N GLU A 133 -0.61 -4.42 12.30
CA GLU A 133 -0.79 -4.33 10.86
C GLU A 133 -2.29 -4.37 10.56
N ILE A 134 -2.72 -3.49 9.68
CA ILE A 134 -4.12 -3.36 9.27
C ILE A 134 -4.18 -3.57 7.76
N ASP A 135 -5.05 -4.47 7.32
CA ASP A 135 -5.40 -4.62 5.92
C ASP A 135 -6.04 -3.33 5.38
N ALA A 136 -5.55 -2.85 4.25
CA ALA A 136 -5.98 -1.61 3.66
C ALA A 136 -5.80 -1.63 2.13
N ARG A 137 -6.62 -0.86 1.43
CA ARG A 137 -6.42 -0.64 -0.01
C ARG A 137 -5.11 0.11 -0.23
N PRO A 138 -4.35 -0.18 -1.31
CA PRO A 138 -3.16 0.58 -1.65
C PRO A 138 -3.41 2.09 -1.73
N SER A 139 -4.56 2.54 -2.25
CA SER A 139 -4.88 3.96 -2.33
C SER A 139 -4.88 4.68 -0.97
N ASP A 140 -5.48 4.06 0.05
CA ASP A 140 -5.52 4.60 1.41
C ASP A 140 -4.13 4.59 2.04
N CYS A 141 -3.40 3.48 1.87
CA CYS A 141 -2.02 3.32 2.29
C CYS A 141 -1.10 4.41 1.71
N LEU A 142 -1.16 4.65 0.39
CA LEU A 142 -0.35 5.67 -0.28
C LEU A 142 -0.70 7.08 0.20
N ALA A 143 -2.00 7.40 0.32
CA ALA A 143 -2.47 8.70 0.81
C ALA A 143 -2.02 9.00 2.25
N LEU A 144 -2.00 7.97 3.10
CA LEU A 144 -1.56 8.07 4.49
C LEU A 144 -0.04 8.11 4.62
N ALA A 145 0.69 7.28 3.89
CA ALA A 145 2.15 7.24 3.93
C ALA A 145 2.77 8.57 3.51
N LEU A 146 2.25 9.21 2.46
CA LEU A 146 2.70 10.54 2.03
C LEU A 146 2.52 11.60 3.14
N ARG A 147 1.37 11.59 3.84
CA ARG A 147 1.07 12.53 4.93
C ARG A 147 1.90 12.26 6.19
N ALA A 148 2.04 10.98 6.56
CA ALA A 148 2.84 10.55 7.70
C ALA A 148 4.35 10.59 7.45
N LYS A 149 4.77 10.77 6.18
CA LYS A 149 6.15 10.59 5.73
C LYS A 149 6.71 9.21 6.09
N ALA A 150 5.86 8.19 6.00
CA ALA A 150 6.22 6.81 6.27
C ALA A 150 6.82 6.15 5.02
N PRO A 151 7.75 5.19 5.17
CA PRO A 151 8.24 4.38 4.06
C PRO A 151 7.10 3.61 3.38
N ILE A 152 7.25 3.44 2.06
CA ILE A 152 6.36 2.65 1.22
C ILE A 152 7.21 1.55 0.61
N GLU A 153 6.79 0.31 0.83
CA GLU A 153 7.43 -0.89 0.31
C GLU A 153 6.45 -1.68 -0.55
N ILE A 154 6.99 -2.45 -1.49
CA ILE A 154 6.21 -3.35 -2.34
C ILE A 154 6.94 -4.69 -2.43
N GLN A 155 6.21 -5.79 -2.39
CA GLN A 155 6.81 -7.11 -2.57
C GLN A 155 7.37 -7.26 -3.99
N GLU A 156 8.56 -7.87 -4.10
CA GLU A 156 9.25 -8.03 -5.39
C GLU A 156 8.42 -8.84 -6.41
N LYS A 157 7.60 -9.79 -5.93
CA LYS A 157 6.63 -10.52 -6.77
C LYS A 157 5.64 -9.57 -7.46
N VAL A 158 5.14 -8.56 -6.75
CA VAL A 158 4.16 -7.60 -7.27
C VAL A 158 4.83 -6.68 -8.29
N VAL A 159 6.07 -6.27 -8.06
CA VAL A 159 6.85 -5.49 -9.04
C VAL A 159 7.09 -6.28 -10.32
N SER A 160 7.41 -7.58 -10.18
CA SER A 160 7.65 -8.47 -11.31
C SER A 160 6.40 -8.76 -12.12
N GLU A 161 5.25 -8.87 -11.47
CA GLU A 161 3.97 -9.17 -12.11
C GLU A 161 3.35 -7.95 -12.80
N ALA A 162 3.37 -6.78 -12.16
CA ALA A 162 2.65 -5.60 -12.63
C ALA A 162 3.52 -4.48 -13.22
N GLY A 163 4.83 -4.66 -13.27
CA GLY A 163 5.76 -3.67 -13.81
C GLY A 163 5.43 -3.28 -15.25
N ILE A 164 5.45 -1.97 -15.55
CA ILE A 164 5.22 -1.43 -16.91
C ILE A 164 6.45 -0.78 -17.51
N SER A 165 6.46 -0.65 -18.83
CA SER A 165 7.55 -0.02 -19.58
C SER A 165 7.49 1.51 -19.51
N LYS A 166 8.64 2.18 -19.69
CA LYS A 166 8.70 3.65 -19.79
C LYS A 166 7.81 4.19 -20.93
N SER A 167 7.73 3.48 -22.05
CA SER A 167 6.87 3.85 -23.18
C SER A 167 5.37 3.78 -22.85
N ASP A 168 4.96 2.97 -21.88
CA ASP A 168 3.56 2.96 -21.43
C ASP A 168 3.25 4.13 -20.52
N VAL A 169 4.22 4.57 -19.72
CA VAL A 169 4.11 5.76 -18.88
C VAL A 169 3.98 7.05 -19.71
N GLU A 170 4.70 7.15 -20.82
CA GLU A 170 4.65 8.32 -21.72
C GLU A 170 3.27 8.57 -22.35
N LYS A 171 2.39 7.56 -22.34
CA LYS A 171 1.01 7.66 -22.84
C LYS A 171 0.06 8.25 -21.80
N LEU A 172 0.47 8.35 -20.54
CA LEU A 172 -0.36 8.81 -19.44
C LEU A 172 -0.37 10.34 -19.35
N ILE A 173 -1.52 10.90 -18.99
CA ILE A 173 -1.74 12.34 -18.88
C ILE A 173 -1.62 12.72 -17.40
N SER A 174 -0.89 13.77 -17.03
CA SER A 174 -0.85 14.22 -15.63
C SER A 174 -2.25 14.57 -15.12
N ILE A 175 -2.56 14.24 -13.87
CA ILE A 175 -3.84 14.60 -13.26
C ILE A 175 -4.05 16.12 -13.19
N ASP A 176 -2.97 16.91 -13.18
CA ASP A 176 -3.04 18.38 -13.20
C ASP A 176 -3.87 18.90 -14.37
N ASN A 177 -3.77 18.25 -15.54
CA ASN A 177 -4.51 18.63 -16.74
C ASN A 177 -6.02 18.35 -16.63
N TYR A 178 -6.44 17.54 -15.66
CA TYR A 178 -7.84 17.20 -15.37
C TYR A 178 -8.44 18.03 -14.23
N LEU A 179 -7.60 18.65 -13.38
CA LEU A 179 -8.05 19.46 -12.24
C LEU A 179 -8.13 20.96 -12.55
N GLN A 180 -7.80 21.36 -13.78
CA GLN A 180 -7.92 22.73 -14.29
C GLN A 180 -9.34 23.11 -14.67
#